data_AF-A0A2U9BTX2-F1
#
_entry.id   AF-A0A2U9BTX2-F1
#
_cell.length_a   1.000
_cell.length_b   1.000
_cell.length_c   1.000
_cell.angle_alpha   90.00
_cell.angle_beta   90.00
_cell.angle_gamma   90.00
#
_symmetry.space_group_name_H-M   'P 1'
#
loop_
_entity.id
_entity.type
_entity.pdbx_description
1 polymer ?
#
loop_
_entity_poly.entity_id
_entity_poly.type
_entity_poly.pdbx_seq_one_letter_code
_entity_poly.pdbx_strand_id
1 'polypeptide(L)'
;MSEAPAQQRWSDLHRSQTNRTEESPRPDVRRCQVEFTNSLNPNIISLNVMIYIFNISLIVSSVRAQKKDKKPDAEKEEKKKKEKRVIDDTNRHKPFGKTAWAPVDDVYVLRHYPRTILDAADAVDMLKNFQALDFTDREQPVYVDLKLDMKLEKKKKVDLFVSTVHLPHPFKTGLNKVLVFTEDADQVKVAQENGAFVVGGAELIQPILDDEISADFYVAVPEILPKLTALKNKLRKKFPKSKRGSVGVNLPKMLNLFRSGHEYLVEDERYVRTQFATLDMPKDQILSNLQTVLIDVCSHRPANMGPFIERAIVSSQTSEALWFRSEGVLPKPAEKKDEDE
;
A
#
# COMPACT_ATOMS: atom_id res chain seq x y z
N MET A 1 -49.45 40.89 24.81
CA MET A 1 -49.09 41.19 23.40
C MET A 1 -47.70 41.85 23.45
N SER A 2 -46.66 41.15 23.89
CA SER A 2 -45.83 40.21 23.13
C SER A 2 -45.32 40.80 21.82
N GLU A 3 -44.16 41.47 21.86
CA GLU A 3 -43.09 41.28 20.89
C GLU A 3 -41.83 42.01 21.38
N ALA A 4 -40.89 41.21 21.85
CA ALA A 4 -39.47 41.48 21.96
C ALA A 4 -38.77 40.23 21.37
N PRO A 5 -37.49 40.29 21.00
CA PRO A 5 -36.71 41.41 20.48
C PRO A 5 -35.87 41.01 19.25
N ALA A 6 -35.25 42.01 18.61
CA ALA A 6 -34.26 41.89 17.53
C ALA A 6 -32.95 41.14 17.91
N GLN A 7 -32.97 40.30 18.95
CA GLN A 7 -31.86 39.45 19.39
C GLN A 7 -31.82 38.09 18.67
N GLN A 8 -32.89 37.66 17.99
CA GLN A 8 -32.90 36.38 17.26
C GLN A 8 -32.30 36.43 15.85
N ARG A 9 -32.09 37.62 15.28
CA ARG A 9 -31.49 37.75 13.93
C ARG A 9 -29.96 37.79 13.93
N TRP A 10 -29.35 38.05 15.09
CA TRP A 10 -27.88 38.01 15.28
C TRP A 10 -27.38 36.64 15.74
N SER A 11 -28.23 35.82 16.37
CA SER A 11 -27.89 34.44 16.75
C SER A 11 -27.76 33.48 15.55
N ASP A 12 -28.44 33.78 14.44
CA ASP A 12 -28.44 32.89 13.26
C ASP A 12 -27.24 33.10 12.33
N LEU A 13 -26.53 34.24 12.42
CA LEU A 13 -25.23 34.42 11.76
C LEU A 13 -24.07 33.76 12.54
N HIS A 14 -24.20 33.68 13.87
CA HIS A 14 -23.18 33.05 14.73
C HIS A 14 -23.23 31.52 14.73
N ARG A 15 -24.30 30.90 14.21
CA ARG A 15 -24.37 29.44 14.02
C ARG A 15 -23.82 28.96 12.68
N SER A 16 -23.52 29.86 11.75
CA SER A 16 -22.92 29.52 10.43
C SER A 16 -21.40 29.75 10.36
N GLN A 17 -20.75 30.11 11.48
CA GLN A 17 -19.30 30.44 11.51
C GLN A 17 -18.49 29.65 12.55
N THR A 18 -19.07 28.64 13.22
CA THR A 18 -18.28 27.61 13.93
C THR A 18 -17.88 26.51 12.95
N ASN A 19 -16.82 26.75 12.17
CA ASN A 19 -15.86 25.76 11.64
C ASN A 19 -14.91 26.39 10.58
N ARG A 20 -14.38 27.58 10.88
CA ARG A 20 -13.16 28.09 10.25
C ARG A 20 -12.24 28.63 11.34
N THR A 21 -11.33 27.78 11.78
CA THR A 21 -10.13 28.16 12.52
C THR A 21 -9.14 28.77 11.53
N GLU A 22 -9.05 30.08 11.49
CA GLU A 22 -7.86 30.79 11.01
C GLU A 22 -7.50 31.84 12.07
N GLU A 23 -6.48 31.52 12.87
CA GLU A 23 -5.76 32.45 13.74
C GLU A 23 -4.40 32.74 13.09
N SER A 24 -4.20 34.01 12.79
CA SER A 24 -2.95 34.67 12.37
C SER A 24 -1.93 34.83 13.53
N PRO A 25 -0.88 35.66 13.43
CA PRO A 25 0.41 35.50 12.75
C PRO A 25 1.61 35.66 13.74
N ARG A 26 2.85 35.37 13.34
CA ARG A 26 4.09 35.88 14.00
C ARG A 26 5.25 35.98 12.98
N PRO A 27 6.41 36.58 13.32
CA PRO A 27 6.71 37.99 13.22
C PRO A 27 7.89 38.28 12.26
N ASP A 28 8.11 39.56 12.02
CA ASP A 28 9.19 40.17 11.23
C ASP A 28 10.57 40.03 11.92
N VAL A 29 11.68 39.90 11.14
CA VAL A 29 13.03 40.49 11.35
C VAL A 29 14.02 40.07 10.24
N ARG A 30 14.29 41.03 9.34
CA ARG A 30 15.60 41.55 8.81
C ARG A 30 16.58 40.69 7.97
N ARG A 31 16.70 41.13 6.71
CA ARG A 31 17.89 41.48 5.88
C ARG A 31 19.22 40.73 6.08
N CYS A 32 19.77 40.25 4.97
CA CYS A 32 20.98 40.84 4.33
C CYS A 32 21.05 40.44 2.83
N GLN A 33 21.21 41.45 1.97
CA GLN A 33 21.48 41.33 0.52
C GLN A 33 22.92 40.87 0.28
N VAL A 34 23.19 40.22 -0.86
CA VAL A 34 24.26 40.63 -1.79
C VAL A 34 23.86 40.25 -3.23
N GLU A 35 23.71 41.26 -4.09
CA GLU A 35 23.71 41.13 -5.55
C GLU A 35 25.16 41.13 -6.06
N PHE A 36 25.48 40.37 -7.10
CA PHE A 36 26.61 40.71 -7.97
C PHE A 36 26.28 40.45 -9.44
N THR A 37 26.59 41.46 -10.24
CA THR A 37 26.27 41.69 -11.64
C THR A 37 27.26 41.05 -12.63
N ASN A 38 26.77 40.83 -13.86
CA ASN A 38 27.44 40.90 -15.18
C ASN A 38 28.99 40.89 -15.27
N SER A 39 29.55 40.08 -16.18
CA SER A 39 30.22 40.55 -17.42
C SER A 39 31.10 39.47 -18.07
N LEU A 40 31.35 39.69 -19.37
CA LEU A 40 32.07 38.86 -20.34
C LEU A 40 33.61 38.95 -20.24
N ASN A 41 34.29 37.80 -20.42
CA ASN A 41 35.60 37.52 -21.08
C ASN A 41 36.90 38.25 -20.62
N PRO A 42 38.14 37.77 -20.96
CA PRO A 42 38.66 36.42 -21.22
C PRO A 42 39.99 36.10 -20.45
N ASN A 43 40.51 34.88 -20.68
CA ASN A 43 41.94 34.49 -20.73
C ASN A 43 42.69 33.85 -19.52
N ILE A 44 43.10 32.60 -19.80
CA ILE A 44 44.35 31.86 -19.48
C ILE A 44 44.42 31.11 -18.14
N ILE A 45 44.12 29.80 -18.20
CA ILE A 45 44.92 28.70 -17.60
C ILE A 45 44.73 27.49 -18.56
N SER A 46 45.65 27.29 -19.51
CA SER A 46 46.75 26.30 -19.45
C SER A 46 46.30 24.83 -19.50
N LEU A 47 46.57 24.23 -20.67
CA LEU A 47 46.82 22.81 -20.95
C LEU A 47 45.88 21.76 -20.30
N ASN A 48 44.82 21.38 -21.02
CA ASN A 48 44.40 19.96 -21.21
C ASN A 48 43.08 19.73 -21.99
N VAL A 49 42.56 20.71 -22.74
CA VAL A 49 41.28 20.54 -23.48
C VAL A 49 41.47 20.24 -24.98
N MET A 50 42.70 20.22 -25.49
CA MET A 50 43.01 20.01 -26.91
C MET A 50 43.22 18.53 -27.30
N ILE A 51 42.44 17.60 -26.73
CA ILE A 51 42.41 16.19 -27.17
C ILE A 51 40.97 15.66 -27.37
N TYR A 52 39.94 16.28 -26.78
CA TYR A 52 38.59 15.71 -26.83
C TYR A 52 37.63 16.29 -27.88
N ILE A 53 37.96 17.41 -28.52
CA ILE A 53 37.06 18.05 -29.52
C ILE A 53 37.31 17.54 -30.95
N PHE A 54 38.46 16.93 -31.24
CA PHE A 54 38.76 16.40 -32.58
C PHE A 54 38.10 15.06 -32.92
N ASN A 55 37.58 14.31 -31.93
CA ASN A 55 36.95 13.00 -32.15
C ASN A 55 35.42 13.04 -32.35
N ILE A 56 34.75 14.17 -32.09
CA ILE A 56 33.28 14.24 -32.21
C ILE A 56 32.83 14.73 -33.61
N SER A 57 33.69 15.42 -34.37
CA SER A 57 33.32 15.92 -35.72
C SER A 57 33.41 14.87 -36.83
N LEU A 58 34.16 13.78 -36.64
CA LEU A 58 34.37 12.75 -37.68
C LEU A 58 33.28 11.67 -37.70
N ILE A 59 32.58 11.45 -36.59
CA ILE A 59 31.52 10.42 -36.50
C ILE A 59 30.18 10.95 -37.03
N VAL A 60 29.91 12.26 -36.89
CA VAL A 60 28.64 12.88 -37.33
C VAL A 60 28.53 12.99 -38.86
N SER A 61 29.66 12.92 -39.58
CA SER A 61 29.69 13.05 -41.05
C SER A 61 29.53 11.71 -41.80
N SER A 62 29.90 10.56 -41.20
CA SER A 62 29.77 9.27 -41.89
C SER A 62 28.35 8.67 -41.81
N VAL A 63 27.58 9.00 -40.77
CA VAL A 63 26.20 8.49 -40.61
C VAL A 63 25.18 9.25 -41.47
N ARG A 64 25.50 10.48 -41.91
CA ARG A 64 24.63 11.27 -42.80
C ARG A 64 24.74 10.93 -44.29
N ALA A 65 25.70 10.08 -44.69
CA ALA A 65 25.97 9.79 -46.11
C ALA A 65 25.40 8.45 -46.63
N GLN A 66 24.65 7.67 -45.82
CA GLN A 66 24.06 6.38 -46.26
C GLN A 66 22.52 6.32 -46.25
N LYS A 67 21.82 7.45 -46.40
CA LYS A 67 20.36 7.46 -46.62
C LYS A 67 19.96 8.38 -47.77
N LYS A 68 20.39 8.04 -48.98
CA LYS A 68 19.66 8.33 -50.23
C LYS A 68 19.96 7.18 -51.18
N ASP A 69 18.87 6.48 -51.55
CA ASP A 69 18.74 5.47 -52.61
C ASP A 69 18.25 4.11 -52.10
N LYS A 70 16.96 4.08 -51.78
CA LYS A 70 15.99 3.01 -52.09
C LYS A 70 14.64 3.41 -51.53
N LYS A 71 13.65 3.56 -52.41
CA LYS A 71 12.22 3.62 -52.03
C LYS A 71 11.87 2.35 -51.24
N PRO A 72 11.23 2.46 -50.08
CA PRO A 72 10.32 1.44 -49.59
C PRO A 72 8.89 1.95 -49.73
N ASP A 73 8.01 1.02 -50.06
CA ASP A 73 6.57 1.22 -50.13
C ASP A 73 6.03 1.84 -48.84
N ALA A 74 4.98 2.64 -49.00
CA ALA A 74 4.21 3.19 -47.92
C ALA A 74 3.50 2.06 -47.15
N GLU A 75 4.21 1.44 -46.21
CA GLU A 75 3.58 0.71 -45.12
C GLU A 75 2.81 1.72 -44.26
N LYS A 76 1.50 1.70 -44.44
CA LYS A 76 0.55 2.28 -43.50
C LYS A 76 0.85 1.67 -42.13
N GLU A 77 1.45 2.46 -41.23
CA GLU A 77 1.26 2.23 -39.81
C GLU A 77 -0.24 2.40 -39.52
N GLU A 78 -0.96 1.29 -39.63
CA GLU A 78 -2.28 1.16 -39.05
C GLU A 78 -2.13 1.42 -37.55
N LYS A 79 -2.48 2.64 -37.15
CA LYS A 79 -3.08 2.87 -35.84
C LYS A 79 -4.10 1.74 -35.67
N LYS A 80 -3.78 0.73 -34.85
CA LYS A 80 -4.77 -0.19 -34.30
C LYS A 80 -5.78 0.68 -33.55
N LYS A 81 -6.76 1.22 -34.28
CA LYS A 81 -8.07 1.53 -33.73
C LYS A 81 -8.43 0.26 -32.99
N LYS A 82 -8.58 0.34 -31.66
CA LYS A 82 -9.40 -0.64 -30.96
C LYS A 82 -10.76 -0.57 -31.65
N GLU A 83 -10.99 -1.42 -32.65
CA GLU A 83 -12.34 -1.66 -33.14
C GLU A 83 -13.11 -2.05 -31.89
N LYS A 84 -14.08 -1.21 -31.50
CA LYS A 84 -15.12 -1.62 -30.55
C LYS A 84 -15.75 -2.84 -31.20
N ARG A 85 -15.32 -4.04 -30.81
CA ARG A 85 -16.00 -5.28 -31.21
C ARG A 85 -17.44 -5.09 -30.76
N VAL A 86 -18.37 -4.98 -31.71
CA VAL A 86 -19.79 -4.98 -31.39
C VAL A 86 -20.05 -6.37 -30.80
N ILE A 87 -20.29 -6.42 -29.50
CA ILE A 87 -20.62 -7.66 -28.81
C ILE A 87 -22.09 -7.93 -29.11
N ASP A 88 -22.37 -8.91 -29.98
CA ASP A 88 -23.72 -9.38 -30.21
C ASP A 88 -24.20 -10.19 -28.98
N ASP A 89 -24.82 -9.49 -28.03
CA ASP A 89 -25.31 -10.07 -26.77
C ASP A 89 -26.63 -10.88 -26.93
N THR A 90 -27.15 -11.04 -28.15
CA THR A 90 -28.47 -11.61 -28.45
C THR A 90 -28.67 -13.05 -27.92
N ASN A 91 -27.59 -13.85 -27.81
CA ASN A 91 -27.66 -15.26 -27.43
C ASN A 91 -26.97 -15.61 -26.09
N ARG A 92 -26.50 -14.63 -25.30
CA ARG A 92 -25.83 -14.91 -24.02
C ARG A 92 -26.85 -14.88 -22.88
N HIS A 93 -26.98 -15.98 -22.14
CA HIS A 93 -27.86 -16.04 -20.98
C HIS A 93 -27.39 -15.04 -19.91
N LYS A 94 -28.09 -13.92 -19.77
CA LYS A 94 -27.86 -12.92 -18.73
C LYS A 94 -28.30 -13.44 -17.36
N PRO A 95 -27.66 -13.02 -16.26
CA PRO A 95 -28.12 -13.37 -14.93
C PRO A 95 -29.41 -12.63 -14.62
N PHE A 96 -30.17 -13.21 -13.71
CA PHE A 96 -31.46 -12.70 -13.33
C PHE A 96 -31.40 -11.25 -12.84
N GLY A 97 -32.28 -10.40 -13.38
CA GLY A 97 -32.42 -8.99 -12.97
C GLY A 97 -31.37 -8.01 -13.54
N LYS A 98 -30.53 -8.43 -14.50
CA LYS A 98 -29.60 -7.54 -15.21
C LYS A 98 -30.06 -7.25 -16.64
N THR A 99 -29.74 -6.05 -17.14
CA THR A 99 -30.12 -5.60 -18.49
C THR A 99 -29.24 -6.28 -19.54
N ALA A 100 -27.93 -6.17 -19.39
CA ALA A 100 -26.91 -6.76 -20.27
C ALA A 100 -25.61 -7.06 -19.49
N TRP A 101 -24.62 -7.63 -20.16
CA TRP A 101 -23.32 -7.98 -19.59
C TRP A 101 -22.32 -6.84 -19.56
N ALA A 102 -22.20 -6.12 -20.66
CA ALA A 102 -21.45 -4.90 -20.73
C ALA A 102 -22.41 -3.74 -21.02
N PRO A 103 -22.16 -2.55 -20.47
CA PRO A 103 -22.83 -1.34 -20.90
C PRO A 103 -22.40 -0.99 -22.32
N VAL A 104 -23.36 -0.60 -23.15
CA VAL A 104 -23.11 -0.10 -24.51
C VAL A 104 -22.74 1.38 -24.46
N ASP A 105 -23.41 2.12 -23.59
CA ASP A 105 -23.24 3.54 -23.38
C ASP A 105 -22.10 3.84 -22.40
N ASP A 106 -21.50 5.03 -22.56
CA ASP A 106 -20.43 5.50 -21.68
C ASP A 106 -20.95 5.83 -20.28
N VAL A 107 -22.21 6.26 -20.16
CA VAL A 107 -22.90 6.56 -18.90
C VAL A 107 -24.02 5.55 -18.70
N TYR A 108 -23.94 4.77 -17.61
CA TYR A 108 -24.90 3.73 -17.31
C TYR A 108 -25.08 3.56 -15.80
N VAL A 109 -26.23 3.01 -15.41
CA VAL A 109 -26.55 2.80 -13.99
C VAL A 109 -25.98 1.46 -13.52
N LEU A 110 -24.98 1.49 -12.64
CA LEU A 110 -24.28 0.32 -12.08
C LEU A 110 -25.20 -0.79 -11.55
N ARG A 111 -26.40 -0.45 -11.05
CA ARG A 111 -27.37 -1.44 -10.53
C ARG A 111 -27.82 -2.45 -11.60
N HIS A 112 -27.92 -2.03 -12.86
CA HIS A 112 -28.46 -2.84 -13.95
C HIS A 112 -27.43 -3.75 -14.64
N TYR A 113 -26.16 -3.61 -14.29
CA TYR A 113 -25.05 -4.35 -14.89
C TYR A 113 -24.32 -5.20 -13.84
N PRO A 114 -23.64 -6.30 -14.23
CA PRO A 114 -22.72 -6.97 -13.34
C PRO A 114 -21.58 -6.02 -12.94
N ARG A 115 -20.98 -6.24 -11.77
CA ARG A 115 -19.78 -5.51 -11.37
C ARG A 115 -18.63 -5.91 -12.30
N THR A 116 -17.89 -4.92 -12.79
CA THR A 116 -16.70 -5.13 -13.61
C THR A 116 -15.57 -5.66 -12.73
N ILE A 117 -14.98 -6.77 -13.13
CA ILE A 117 -13.79 -7.33 -12.47
C ILE A 117 -12.58 -7.01 -13.34
N LEU A 118 -11.67 -6.22 -12.79
CA LEU A 118 -10.49 -5.70 -13.47
C LEU A 118 -9.28 -6.62 -13.26
N ASP A 119 -8.21 -6.34 -13.98
CA ASP A 119 -6.89 -6.81 -13.57
C ASP A 119 -6.32 -5.91 -12.46
N ALA A 120 -5.42 -6.44 -11.63
CA ALA A 120 -4.87 -5.67 -10.51
C ALA A 120 -4.09 -4.44 -10.99
N ALA A 121 -3.36 -4.58 -12.10
CA ALA A 121 -2.64 -3.48 -12.73
C ALA A 121 -3.58 -2.37 -13.20
N ASP A 122 -4.68 -2.73 -13.86
CA ASP A 122 -5.67 -1.77 -14.34
C ASP A 122 -6.42 -1.08 -13.20
N ALA A 123 -6.70 -1.83 -12.11
CA ALA A 123 -7.35 -1.28 -10.92
C ALA A 123 -6.48 -0.19 -10.25
N VAL A 124 -5.15 -0.41 -10.16
CA VAL A 124 -4.23 0.60 -9.61
C VAL A 124 -4.17 1.85 -10.49
N ASP A 125 -4.17 1.69 -11.82
CA ASP A 125 -4.20 2.84 -12.74
C ASP A 125 -5.49 3.65 -12.60
N MET A 126 -6.63 2.96 -12.47
CA MET A 126 -7.92 3.61 -12.25
C MET A 126 -7.96 4.37 -10.93
N LEU A 127 -7.39 3.83 -9.84
CA LEU A 127 -7.32 4.54 -8.56
C LEU A 127 -6.49 5.84 -8.66
N LYS A 128 -5.37 5.80 -9.39
CA LYS A 128 -4.57 7.01 -9.64
C LYS A 128 -5.31 8.03 -10.49
N ASN A 129 -6.08 7.57 -11.49
CA ASN A 129 -6.92 8.45 -12.29
C ASN A 129 -8.03 9.09 -11.45
N PHE A 130 -8.69 8.33 -10.56
CA PHE A 130 -9.70 8.88 -9.65
C PHE A 130 -9.12 9.95 -8.76
N GLN A 131 -7.95 9.69 -8.16
CA GLN A 131 -7.25 10.68 -7.34
C GLN A 131 -6.94 11.98 -8.11
N ALA A 132 -6.54 11.89 -9.38
CA ALA A 132 -6.30 13.05 -10.23
C ALA A 132 -7.59 13.81 -10.59
N LEU A 133 -8.70 13.10 -10.80
CA LEU A 133 -10.01 13.68 -11.14
C LEU A 133 -10.72 14.29 -9.93
N ASP A 134 -10.55 13.69 -8.75
CA ASP A 134 -11.15 14.13 -7.49
C ASP A 134 -10.32 15.23 -6.80
N PHE A 135 -9.16 15.59 -7.36
CA PHE A 135 -8.21 16.56 -6.81
C PHE A 135 -7.82 16.29 -5.34
N THR A 136 -7.65 15.01 -5.00
CA THR A 136 -7.30 14.60 -3.65
C THR A 136 -5.79 14.50 -3.42
N ASP A 137 -5.39 14.40 -2.15
CA ASP A 137 -3.99 14.29 -1.76
C ASP A 137 -3.29 13.11 -2.44
N ARG A 138 -2.01 13.29 -2.80
CA ARG A 138 -1.19 12.24 -3.44
C ARG A 138 -0.80 11.13 -2.47
N GLU A 139 -0.62 11.47 -1.21
CA GLU A 139 -0.21 10.52 -0.16
C GLU A 139 -1.42 9.78 0.45
N GLN A 140 -2.38 9.39 -0.38
CA GLN A 140 -3.55 8.68 0.08
C GLN A 140 -3.27 7.20 0.34
N PRO A 141 -3.79 6.63 1.45
CA PRO A 141 -3.63 5.22 1.77
C PRO A 141 -4.48 4.35 0.83
N VAL A 142 -3.85 3.31 0.30
CA VAL A 142 -4.52 2.28 -0.51
C VAL A 142 -4.77 1.04 0.33
N TYR A 143 -6.02 0.61 0.36
CA TYR A 143 -6.50 -0.55 1.09
C TYR A 143 -6.82 -1.70 0.14
N VAL A 144 -6.56 -2.92 0.61
CA VAL A 144 -7.07 -4.15 0.01
C VAL A 144 -8.09 -4.76 0.96
N ASP A 145 -9.26 -5.06 0.41
CA ASP A 145 -10.33 -5.78 1.10
C ASP A 145 -10.49 -7.17 0.46
N LEU A 146 -10.08 -8.19 1.21
CA LEU A 146 -10.18 -9.59 0.81
C LEU A 146 -11.32 -10.27 1.56
N LYS A 147 -12.06 -11.12 0.85
CA LYS A 147 -13.00 -12.06 1.43
C LYS A 147 -12.42 -13.47 1.28
N LEU A 148 -12.20 -14.13 2.39
CA LEU A 148 -11.58 -15.45 2.46
C LEU A 148 -12.63 -16.54 2.62
N ASP A 149 -12.44 -17.67 1.94
CA ASP A 149 -13.19 -18.90 2.23
C ASP A 149 -12.53 -19.66 3.38
N MET A 150 -13.06 -19.45 4.59
CA MET A 150 -12.55 -20.05 5.81
C MET A 150 -13.16 -21.43 6.11
N LYS A 151 -13.98 -21.97 5.19
CA LYS A 151 -14.57 -23.30 5.33
C LYS A 151 -13.57 -24.37 4.94
N LEU A 152 -13.42 -25.39 5.78
CA LEU A 152 -12.72 -26.63 5.44
C LEU A 152 -13.76 -27.73 5.22
N GLU A 153 -13.47 -28.65 4.30
CA GLU A 153 -14.37 -29.76 3.90
C GLU A 153 -14.86 -30.63 5.08
N LYS A 154 -14.10 -30.66 6.19
CA LYS A 154 -14.36 -31.51 7.35
C LYS A 154 -14.91 -30.77 8.58
N LYS A 155 -15.83 -29.81 8.40
CA LYS A 155 -16.44 -28.97 9.46
C LYS A 155 -15.47 -28.16 10.34
N LYS A 156 -14.16 -28.32 10.16
CA LYS A 156 -13.14 -27.49 10.77
C LYS A 156 -13.17 -26.13 10.07
N LYS A 157 -12.99 -25.05 10.82
CA LYS A 157 -12.77 -23.71 10.24
C LYS A 157 -11.27 -23.44 10.28
N VAL A 158 -10.77 -22.64 9.34
CA VAL A 158 -9.44 -22.03 9.49
C VAL A 158 -9.50 -21.11 10.72
N ASP A 159 -8.51 -21.20 11.61
CA ASP A 159 -8.42 -20.32 12.77
C ASP A 159 -8.27 -18.87 12.30
N LEU A 160 -8.90 -17.93 13.02
CA LEU A 160 -8.60 -16.50 12.87
C LEU A 160 -7.11 -16.27 13.12
N PHE A 161 -6.42 -15.71 12.14
CA PHE A 161 -4.99 -15.44 12.22
C PHE A 161 -4.68 -13.95 12.15
N VAL A 162 -3.54 -13.62 12.72
CA VAL A 162 -2.89 -12.31 12.66
C VAL A 162 -1.50 -12.60 12.13
N SER A 163 -1.18 -12.04 10.97
CA SER A 163 0.12 -12.24 10.32
C SER A 163 0.90 -10.94 10.32
N THR A 164 2.22 -11.05 10.21
CA THR A 164 3.11 -9.90 10.06
C THR A 164 4.06 -10.18 8.91
N VAL A 165 4.03 -9.32 7.90
CA VAL A 165 4.74 -9.50 6.63
C VAL A 165 5.69 -8.35 6.41
N HIS A 166 6.88 -8.66 5.90
CA HIS A 166 7.79 -7.62 5.44
C HIS A 166 7.39 -7.19 4.02
N LEU A 167 7.04 -5.92 3.85
CA LEU A 167 6.72 -5.38 2.52
C LEU A 167 8.02 -4.98 1.80
N PRO A 168 8.18 -5.34 0.51
CA PRO A 168 9.40 -5.00 -0.24
C PRO A 168 9.57 -3.49 -0.43
N HIS A 169 8.47 -2.75 -0.51
CA HIS A 169 8.51 -1.30 -0.61
C HIS A 169 7.78 -0.66 0.59
N PRO A 170 8.52 -0.05 1.53
CA PRO A 170 7.91 0.61 2.68
C PRO A 170 7.19 1.89 2.24
N PHE A 171 6.00 2.12 2.82
CA PHE A 171 5.19 3.32 2.56
C PHE A 171 4.97 4.19 3.81
N LYS A 172 5.44 3.76 4.98
CA LYS A 172 5.40 4.56 6.22
C LYS A 172 6.80 5.07 6.54
N THR A 173 6.91 6.35 6.86
CA THR A 173 8.16 7.00 7.26
C THR A 173 8.62 6.60 8.67
N GLY A 174 7.69 6.12 9.52
CA GLY A 174 7.97 5.71 10.90
C GLY A 174 8.25 4.22 11.05
N LEU A 175 9.28 3.88 11.83
CA LEU A 175 9.55 2.51 12.28
C LEU A 175 8.61 2.14 13.43
N ASN A 176 8.20 0.88 13.49
CA ASN A 176 7.31 0.39 14.54
C ASN A 176 8.02 0.39 15.89
N LYS A 177 7.31 0.80 16.95
CA LYS A 177 7.81 0.70 18.33
C LYS A 177 7.64 -0.74 18.82
N VAL A 178 8.76 -1.44 19.01
CA VAL A 178 8.77 -2.83 19.48
C VAL A 178 9.25 -2.89 20.93
N LEU A 179 8.42 -3.45 21.81
CA LEU A 179 8.74 -3.70 23.22
C LEU A 179 9.07 -5.17 23.42
N VAL A 180 10.17 -5.46 24.12
CA VAL A 180 10.66 -6.83 24.34
C VAL A 180 10.56 -7.22 25.81
N PHE A 181 9.96 -8.37 26.07
CA PHE A 181 9.88 -8.99 27.38
C PHE A 181 10.91 -10.11 27.53
N THR A 182 11.89 -9.90 28.41
CA THR A 182 13.02 -10.81 28.69
C THR A 182 13.44 -10.66 30.15
N GLU A 183 13.79 -11.75 30.82
CA GLU A 183 14.39 -11.71 32.18
C GLU A 183 15.92 -11.87 32.14
N ASP A 184 16.45 -12.49 31.08
CA ASP A 184 17.88 -12.73 30.93
C ASP A 184 18.64 -11.44 30.59
N ALA A 185 19.65 -11.11 31.40
CA ALA A 185 20.47 -9.91 31.21
C ALA A 185 21.21 -9.89 29.86
N ASP A 186 21.61 -11.04 29.33
CA ASP A 186 22.29 -11.14 28.03
C ASP A 186 21.34 -10.84 26.87
N GLN A 187 20.11 -11.35 26.95
CA GLN A 187 19.08 -11.08 25.95
C GLN A 187 18.61 -9.64 25.99
N VAL A 188 18.62 -9.00 27.18
CA VAL A 188 18.33 -7.58 27.33
C VAL A 188 19.33 -6.74 26.55
N LYS A 189 20.64 -7.01 26.68
CA LYS A 189 21.69 -6.30 25.94
C LYS A 189 21.52 -6.48 24.43
N VAL A 190 21.29 -7.72 23.99
CA VAL A 190 21.06 -8.02 22.57
C VAL A 190 19.83 -7.27 22.03
N ALA A 191 18.73 -7.21 22.77
CA ALA A 191 17.55 -6.49 22.35
C ALA A 191 17.78 -4.96 22.25
N GLN A 192 18.52 -4.39 23.20
CA GLN A 192 18.89 -2.97 23.20
C GLN A 192 19.79 -2.62 22.01
N GLU A 193 20.81 -3.44 21.73
CA GLU A 193 21.71 -3.26 20.58
C GLU A 193 20.98 -3.33 19.23
N ASN A 194 19.93 -4.14 19.14
CA ASN A 194 19.10 -4.26 17.93
C ASN A 194 18.01 -3.18 17.81
N GLY A 195 17.99 -2.20 18.72
CA GLY A 195 17.11 -1.04 18.65
C GLY A 195 15.68 -1.31 19.09
N ALA A 196 15.48 -2.19 20.08
CA ALA A 196 14.20 -2.29 20.78
C ALA A 196 13.85 -0.95 21.47
N PHE A 197 12.57 -0.59 21.50
CA PHE A 197 12.12 0.67 22.09
C PHE A 197 12.28 0.66 23.61
N VAL A 198 11.77 -0.39 24.26
CA VAL A 198 11.91 -0.66 25.69
C VAL A 198 12.09 -2.16 25.86
N VAL A 199 12.97 -2.54 26.79
CA VAL A 199 13.26 -3.93 27.13
C VAL A 199 13.14 -4.09 28.63
N GLY A 200 12.46 -5.14 29.10
CA GLY A 200 12.36 -5.41 30.52
C GLY A 200 11.62 -6.70 30.84
N GLY A 201 11.58 -7.02 32.14
CA GLY A 201 10.94 -8.23 32.65
C GLY A 201 9.50 -7.98 33.10
N ALA A 202 9.14 -8.56 34.25
CA ALA A 202 7.84 -8.38 34.89
C ALA A 202 7.58 -6.94 35.37
N GLU A 203 8.63 -6.13 35.54
CA GLU A 203 8.56 -4.73 35.98
C GLU A 203 7.75 -3.86 35.02
N LEU A 204 7.78 -4.18 33.71
CA LEU A 204 7.04 -3.43 32.69
C LEU A 204 5.53 -3.73 32.69
N ILE A 205 5.06 -4.72 33.45
CA ILE A 205 3.64 -5.09 33.47
C ILE A 205 2.79 -3.96 34.05
N GLN A 206 3.22 -3.34 35.15
CA GLN A 206 2.46 -2.26 35.81
C GLN A 206 2.37 -1.00 34.92
N PRO A 207 3.48 -0.43 34.40
CA PRO A 207 3.42 0.73 33.50
C PRO A 207 2.57 0.53 32.24
N ILE A 208 2.48 -0.71 31.73
CA ILE A 208 1.62 -1.03 30.57
C ILE A 208 0.14 -1.12 30.97
N LEU A 209 -0.16 -1.58 32.19
CA LEU A 209 -1.54 -1.57 32.70
C LEU A 209 -2.04 -0.15 32.94
N ASP A 210 -1.15 0.71 33.45
CA ASP A 210 -1.38 2.13 33.75
C ASP A 210 -1.31 3.05 32.51
N ASP A 211 -1.09 2.48 31.32
CA ASP A 211 -0.98 3.18 30.03
C ASP A 211 0.18 4.19 29.92
N GLU A 212 1.18 4.12 30.80
CA GLU A 212 2.39 4.95 30.71
C GLU A 212 3.26 4.57 29.50
N ILE A 213 3.32 3.27 29.19
CA ILE A 213 4.12 2.72 28.10
C ILE A 213 3.22 2.03 27.06
N SER A 214 3.19 2.58 25.85
CA SER A 214 2.47 2.02 24.71
C SER A 214 3.41 1.65 23.56
N ALA A 215 3.27 0.43 23.03
CA ALA A 215 4.02 -0.04 21.86
C ALA A 215 3.10 -0.58 20.75
N ASP A 216 3.64 -0.67 19.54
CA ASP A 216 2.93 -1.24 18.39
C ASP A 216 2.96 -2.77 18.47
N PHE A 217 4.16 -3.32 18.72
CA PHE A 217 4.40 -4.76 18.81
C PHE A 217 5.02 -5.12 20.15
N TYR A 218 4.57 -6.25 20.69
CA TYR A 218 5.09 -6.86 21.90
C TYR A 218 5.73 -8.20 21.54
N VAL A 219 7.01 -8.34 21.86
CA VAL A 219 7.81 -9.54 21.63
C VAL A 219 8.18 -10.12 22.99
N ALA A 220 8.12 -11.44 23.13
CA ALA A 220 8.44 -12.11 24.40
C ALA A 220 9.26 -13.38 24.21
N VAL A 221 10.08 -13.69 25.19
CA VAL A 221 10.75 -14.99 25.31
C VAL A 221 9.79 -15.98 25.97
N PRO A 222 9.81 -17.29 25.60
CA PRO A 222 8.86 -18.26 26.15
C PRO A 222 8.82 -18.32 27.69
N GLU A 223 9.96 -18.08 28.34
CA GLU A 223 10.14 -18.20 29.80
C GLU A 223 9.33 -17.17 30.60
N ILE A 224 9.17 -15.95 30.07
CA ILE A 224 8.45 -14.88 30.77
C ILE A 224 6.93 -14.90 30.53
N LEU A 225 6.45 -15.70 29.56
CA LEU A 225 5.03 -15.76 29.21
C LEU A 225 4.08 -16.03 30.40
N PRO A 226 4.39 -16.93 31.36
CA PRO A 226 3.50 -17.18 32.51
C PRO A 226 3.25 -15.91 33.32
N LYS A 227 4.26 -15.04 33.45
CA LYS A 227 4.19 -13.77 34.20
C LYS A 227 3.37 -12.72 33.45
N LEU A 228 3.34 -12.77 32.12
CA LEU A 228 2.60 -11.81 31.27
C LEU A 228 1.08 -12.07 31.20
N THR A 229 0.55 -13.08 31.90
CA THR A 229 -0.88 -13.45 31.87
C THR A 229 -1.80 -12.28 32.24
N ALA A 230 -1.37 -11.39 33.14
CA ALA A 230 -2.13 -10.19 33.53
C ALA A 230 -2.40 -9.24 32.35
N LEU A 231 -1.49 -9.16 31.37
CA LEU A 231 -1.60 -8.26 30.22
C LEU A 231 -2.56 -8.77 29.13
N LYS A 232 -3.04 -10.02 29.23
CA LYS A 232 -3.89 -10.65 28.20
C LYS A 232 -5.17 -9.85 27.91
N ASN A 233 -5.79 -9.30 28.95
CA ASN A 233 -7.04 -8.55 28.82
C ASN A 233 -6.84 -7.15 28.22
N LYS A 234 -5.68 -6.52 28.51
CA LYS A 234 -5.31 -5.19 28.01
C LYS A 234 -4.85 -5.25 26.56
N LEU A 235 -3.90 -6.13 26.26
CA LEU A 235 -3.29 -6.21 24.93
C LEU A 235 -4.15 -6.93 23.89
N ARG A 236 -5.06 -7.83 24.28
CA ARG A 236 -5.99 -8.59 23.42
C ARG A 236 -5.35 -9.13 22.12
N LYS A 237 -5.44 -8.37 21.02
CA LYS A 237 -4.91 -8.71 19.68
C LYS A 237 -3.38 -8.57 19.59
N LYS A 238 -2.80 -7.65 20.36
CA LYS A 238 -1.36 -7.36 20.44
C LYS A 238 -0.59 -8.29 21.39
N PHE A 239 -1.29 -9.20 22.09
CA PHE A 239 -0.64 -10.12 23.02
C PHE A 239 0.33 -11.07 22.28
N PRO A 240 1.56 -11.28 22.77
CA PRO A 240 2.54 -12.13 22.12
C PRO A 240 2.05 -13.59 22.05
N LYS A 241 2.03 -14.17 20.84
CA LYS A 241 1.65 -15.57 20.60
C LYS A 241 2.71 -16.27 19.77
N SER A 242 2.98 -17.53 20.07
CA SER A 242 3.92 -18.36 19.28
C SER A 242 3.44 -18.56 17.84
N LYS A 243 2.13 -18.75 17.61
CA LYS A 243 1.55 -18.82 16.25
C LYS A 243 1.83 -17.59 15.38
N ARG A 244 2.03 -16.42 15.99
CA ARG A 244 2.34 -15.16 15.29
C ARG A 244 3.83 -14.95 15.06
N GLY A 245 4.69 -15.79 15.65
CA GLY A 245 6.14 -15.57 15.65
C GLY A 245 6.59 -14.42 16.56
N SER A 246 5.72 -13.89 17.43
CA SER A 246 6.07 -12.87 18.43
C SER A 246 6.66 -13.46 19.71
N VAL A 247 6.67 -14.79 19.82
CA VAL A 247 7.34 -15.53 20.90
C VAL A 247 8.45 -16.37 20.30
N GLY A 248 9.67 -16.18 20.78
CA GLY A 248 10.83 -16.94 20.31
C GLY A 248 12.10 -16.63 21.08
N VAL A 249 13.13 -17.44 20.84
CA VAL A 249 14.46 -17.29 21.45
C VAL A 249 15.34 -16.33 20.63
N ASN A 250 15.14 -16.28 19.32
CA ASN A 250 15.94 -15.48 18.39
C ASN A 250 15.44 -14.03 18.29
N LEU A 251 15.71 -13.23 19.32
CA LEU A 251 15.36 -11.80 19.38
C LEU A 251 15.80 -10.95 18.18
N PRO A 252 17.05 -11.01 17.68
CA PRO A 252 17.47 -10.11 16.59
C PRO A 252 16.67 -10.33 15.31
N LYS A 253 16.37 -11.59 14.98
CA LYS A 253 15.55 -11.94 13.81
C LYS A 253 14.12 -11.41 13.96
N MET A 254 13.54 -11.57 15.15
CA MET A 254 12.18 -11.11 15.44
C MET A 254 12.09 -9.58 15.42
N LEU A 255 13.05 -8.89 16.01
CA LEU A 255 13.10 -7.43 16.02
C LEU A 255 13.16 -6.87 14.60
N ASN A 256 13.99 -7.44 13.73
CA ASN A 256 14.07 -7.01 12.33
C ASN A 256 12.73 -7.17 11.59
N LEU A 257 12.03 -8.28 11.85
CA LEU A 257 10.71 -8.55 11.28
C LEU A 257 9.68 -7.54 11.78
N PHE A 258 9.54 -7.37 13.10
CA PHE A 258 8.48 -6.52 13.67
C PHE A 258 8.74 -5.01 13.53
N ARG A 259 10.01 -4.59 13.43
CA ARG A 259 10.38 -3.19 13.25
C ARG A 259 9.92 -2.61 11.91
N SER A 260 10.00 -3.42 10.85
CA SER A 260 9.60 -3.07 9.47
C SER A 260 8.33 -3.79 9.01
N GLY A 261 7.81 -4.70 9.82
CA GLY A 261 6.71 -5.57 9.48
C GLY A 261 5.38 -4.84 9.40
N HIS A 262 4.61 -5.18 8.39
CA HIS A 262 3.22 -4.81 8.24
C HIS A 262 2.33 -5.90 8.87
N GLU A 263 1.58 -5.54 9.90
CA GLU A 263 0.61 -6.43 10.52
C GLU A 263 -0.73 -6.35 9.80
N TYR A 264 -1.34 -7.51 9.58
CA TYR A 264 -2.74 -7.60 9.25
C TYR A 264 -3.47 -8.71 10.01
N LEU A 265 -4.79 -8.55 10.11
CA LEU A 265 -5.66 -9.45 10.84
C LEU A 265 -6.91 -9.78 10.02
N VAL A 266 -7.46 -10.97 10.28
CA VAL A 266 -8.78 -11.35 9.78
C VAL A 266 -9.86 -10.77 10.70
N GLU A 267 -10.65 -9.84 10.17
CA GLU A 267 -11.86 -9.26 10.75
C GLU A 267 -13.08 -10.15 10.47
N ASP A 268 -14.05 -10.14 11.40
CA ASP A 268 -15.39 -10.73 11.22
C ASP A 268 -15.40 -12.15 10.61
N GLU A 269 -14.48 -12.99 11.10
CA GLU A 269 -14.22 -14.37 10.64
C GLU A 269 -13.68 -14.54 9.22
N ARG A 270 -13.90 -13.63 8.26
CA ARG A 270 -13.63 -13.88 6.83
C ARG A 270 -13.07 -12.70 6.04
N TYR A 271 -13.03 -11.50 6.62
CA TYR A 271 -12.60 -10.30 5.90
C TYR A 271 -11.19 -9.92 6.32
N VAL A 272 -10.39 -9.47 5.37
CA VAL A 272 -9.07 -8.90 5.65
C VAL A 272 -9.05 -7.52 5.00
N ARG A 273 -8.93 -6.48 5.80
CA ARG A 273 -8.79 -5.09 5.34
C ARG A 273 -7.46 -4.54 5.79
N THR A 274 -6.60 -4.19 4.84
CA THR A 274 -5.21 -3.80 5.15
C THR A 274 -4.72 -2.72 4.22
N GLN A 275 -3.94 -1.80 4.77
CA GLN A 275 -3.24 -0.80 3.96
C GLN A 275 -1.92 -1.39 3.48
N PHE A 276 -1.68 -1.44 2.18
CA PHE A 276 -0.45 -2.03 1.64
C PHE A 276 0.42 -1.05 0.84
N ALA A 277 -0.09 0.14 0.52
CA ALA A 277 0.63 1.17 -0.21
C ALA A 277 0.02 2.57 0.00
N THR A 278 0.68 3.56 -0.58
CA THR A 278 0.15 4.91 -0.82
C THR A 278 0.07 5.19 -2.33
N LEU A 279 -0.83 6.07 -2.77
CA LEU A 279 -1.04 6.34 -4.20
C LEU A 279 0.14 7.04 -4.89
N ASP A 280 0.97 7.76 -4.13
CA ASP A 280 2.18 8.43 -4.64
C ASP A 280 3.23 7.44 -5.18
N MET A 281 3.23 6.20 -4.69
CA MET A 281 4.18 5.17 -5.10
C MET A 281 4.00 4.79 -6.58
N PRO A 282 5.07 4.40 -7.30
CA PRO A 282 4.95 3.89 -8.66
C PRO A 282 4.15 2.58 -8.69
N LYS A 283 3.47 2.34 -9.82
CA LYS A 283 2.54 1.21 -10.01
C LYS A 283 3.18 -0.13 -9.66
N ASP A 284 4.40 -0.36 -10.12
CA ASP A 284 5.09 -1.64 -9.95
C ASP A 284 5.37 -1.95 -8.47
N GLN A 285 5.68 -0.93 -7.67
CA GLN A 285 5.91 -1.09 -6.24
C GLN A 285 4.61 -1.42 -5.49
N ILE A 286 3.51 -0.77 -5.88
CA ILE A 286 2.18 -1.05 -5.33
C ILE A 286 1.79 -2.52 -5.60
N LEU A 287 2.02 -2.99 -6.84
CA LEU A 287 1.73 -4.37 -7.24
C LEU A 287 2.62 -5.39 -6.51
N SER A 288 3.90 -5.09 -6.33
CA SER A 288 4.82 -5.96 -5.57
C SER A 288 4.43 -6.10 -4.10
N ASN A 289 4.04 -4.99 -3.46
CA ASN A 289 3.50 -5.02 -2.10
C ASN A 289 2.21 -5.85 -2.02
N LEU A 290 1.27 -5.63 -2.95
CA LEU A 290 0.02 -6.38 -3.03
C LEU A 290 0.29 -7.88 -3.18
N GLN A 291 1.20 -8.25 -4.08
CA GLN A 291 1.60 -9.64 -4.31
C GLN A 291 2.13 -10.30 -3.04
N THR A 292 2.97 -9.59 -2.29
CA THR A 292 3.54 -10.10 -1.03
C THR A 292 2.45 -10.39 0.00
N VAL A 293 1.47 -9.49 0.13
CA VAL A 293 0.31 -9.69 1.03
C VAL A 293 -0.53 -10.89 0.58
N LEU A 294 -0.83 -11.01 -0.71
CA LEU A 294 -1.65 -12.11 -1.24
C LEU A 294 -0.96 -13.47 -1.07
N ILE A 295 0.36 -13.55 -1.31
CA ILE A 295 1.14 -14.78 -1.11
C ILE A 295 1.09 -15.20 0.37
N ASP A 296 1.30 -14.26 1.29
CA ASP A 296 1.25 -14.56 2.72
C ASP A 296 -0.14 -15.03 3.16
N VAL A 297 -1.21 -14.36 2.71
CA VAL A 297 -2.59 -14.76 2.98
C VAL A 297 -2.85 -16.20 2.51
N CYS A 298 -2.41 -16.54 1.29
CA CYS A 298 -2.54 -17.88 0.75
C CYS A 298 -1.73 -18.93 1.53
N SER A 299 -0.61 -18.55 2.15
CA SER A 299 0.24 -19.47 2.93
C SER A 299 -0.45 -20.02 4.19
N HIS A 300 -1.44 -19.31 4.74
CA HIS A 300 -2.19 -19.74 5.92
C HIS A 300 -3.18 -20.88 5.62
N ARG A 301 -3.46 -21.15 4.33
CA ARG A 301 -4.28 -22.30 3.91
C ARG A 301 -3.38 -23.41 3.37
N PRO A 302 -3.60 -24.69 3.73
CA PRO A 302 -2.89 -25.79 3.11
C PRO A 302 -3.17 -25.85 1.60
N ALA A 303 -2.13 -26.07 0.79
CA ALA A 303 -2.17 -26.04 -0.68
C ALA A 303 -3.21 -26.99 -1.31
N ASN A 304 -3.59 -28.04 -0.59
CA ASN A 304 -4.55 -29.05 -1.08
C ASN A 304 -5.99 -28.54 -1.22
N MET A 305 -6.32 -27.33 -0.71
CA MET A 305 -7.71 -26.89 -0.53
C MET A 305 -8.22 -25.84 -1.53
N GLY A 306 -7.58 -25.69 -2.69
CA GLY A 306 -8.07 -24.80 -3.75
C GLY A 306 -8.05 -23.30 -3.39
N PRO A 307 -8.73 -22.45 -4.18
CA PRO A 307 -8.60 -21.00 -4.08
C PRO A 307 -9.11 -20.48 -2.73
N PHE A 308 -8.26 -19.72 -2.02
CA PHE A 308 -8.56 -19.20 -0.68
C PHE A 308 -9.30 -17.86 -0.70
N ILE A 309 -9.06 -17.04 -1.71
CA ILE A 309 -9.63 -15.70 -1.86
C ILE A 309 -10.88 -15.82 -2.73
N GLU A 310 -12.05 -15.54 -2.17
CA GLU A 310 -13.32 -15.53 -2.93
C GLU A 310 -13.53 -14.20 -3.66
N ARG A 311 -13.09 -13.10 -3.05
CA ARG A 311 -13.29 -11.75 -3.57
C ARG A 311 -12.14 -10.87 -3.14
N ALA A 312 -11.61 -10.09 -4.08
CA ALA A 312 -10.59 -9.10 -3.82
C ALA A 312 -11.04 -7.74 -4.34
N ILE A 313 -10.90 -6.72 -3.51
CA ILE A 313 -11.27 -5.33 -3.81
C ILE A 313 -10.10 -4.43 -3.43
N VAL A 314 -9.76 -3.46 -4.27
CA VAL A 314 -8.86 -2.37 -3.90
C VAL A 314 -9.67 -1.09 -3.76
N SER A 315 -9.40 -0.33 -2.71
CA SER A 315 -10.01 0.97 -2.46
C SER A 315 -8.97 1.97 -1.97
N SER A 316 -9.19 3.26 -2.27
CA SER A 316 -8.50 4.36 -1.60
C SER A 316 -9.44 4.95 -0.54
N GLN A 317 -8.95 5.86 0.30
CA GLN A 317 -9.77 6.50 1.33
C GLN A 317 -10.96 7.29 0.75
N THR A 318 -10.79 7.93 -0.42
CA THR A 318 -11.83 8.76 -1.06
C THR A 318 -12.43 8.11 -2.30
N SER A 319 -11.70 7.23 -2.97
CA SER A 319 -12.07 6.66 -4.26
C SER A 319 -13.04 5.48 -4.14
N GLU A 320 -13.67 5.12 -5.27
CA GLU A 320 -14.53 3.95 -5.36
C GLU A 320 -13.78 2.63 -5.13
N ALA A 321 -14.52 1.61 -4.70
CA ALA A 321 -14.02 0.27 -4.46
C ALA A 321 -14.04 -0.56 -5.76
N LEU A 322 -12.85 -0.94 -6.26
CA LEU A 322 -12.68 -1.66 -7.51
C LEU A 322 -12.43 -3.14 -7.28
N TRP A 323 -13.17 -3.98 -7.99
CA TRP A 323 -13.00 -5.44 -7.91
C TRP A 323 -11.91 -5.88 -8.88
N PHE A 324 -11.03 -6.76 -8.42
CA PHE A 324 -9.95 -7.28 -9.25
C PHE A 324 -9.79 -8.79 -9.11
N ARG A 325 -9.18 -9.41 -10.13
CA ARG A 325 -8.82 -10.83 -10.12
C ARG A 325 -7.53 -11.05 -9.33
N SER A 326 -7.61 -11.87 -8.28
CA SER A 326 -6.43 -12.23 -7.47
C SER A 326 -5.47 -13.18 -8.19
N GLU A 327 -5.96 -13.97 -9.16
CA GLU A 327 -5.14 -14.96 -9.87
C GLU A 327 -4.04 -14.34 -10.74
N GLY A 328 -4.24 -13.09 -11.19
CA GLY A 328 -3.27 -12.38 -12.02
C GLY A 328 -2.01 -11.93 -11.26
N VAL A 329 -2.13 -11.76 -9.94
CA VAL A 329 -1.05 -11.23 -9.08
C VAL A 329 -0.27 -12.37 -8.41
N LEU A 330 -0.95 -13.49 -8.12
CA LEU A 330 -0.30 -14.64 -7.54
C LEU A 330 0.68 -15.25 -8.54
N PRO A 331 1.88 -15.67 -8.11
CA PRO A 331 2.79 -16.40 -8.98
C PRO A 331 2.07 -17.67 -9.44
N LYS A 332 1.93 -17.84 -10.76
CA LYS A 332 1.36 -19.06 -11.31
C LYS A 332 2.23 -20.22 -10.82
N PRO A 333 1.63 -21.29 -10.25
CA PRO A 333 2.41 -22.49 -9.95
C PRO A 333 3.06 -22.92 -11.26
N ALA A 334 4.38 -23.11 -11.24
CA ALA A 334 5.10 -23.58 -12.42
C ALA A 334 4.37 -24.81 -12.94
N GLU A 335 3.86 -24.73 -14.17
CA GLU A 335 3.28 -25.88 -14.85
C GLU A 335 4.35 -26.97 -14.79
N LYS A 336 4.06 -28.04 -14.03
CA LYS A 336 4.83 -29.27 -14.18
C LYS A 336 4.63 -29.63 -15.63
N LYS A 337 5.69 -29.47 -16.44
CA LYS A 337 5.76 -30.17 -17.71
C LYS A 337 5.71 -31.63 -17.31
N ASP A 338 4.54 -32.23 -17.45
CA ASP A 338 4.43 -33.67 -17.52
C ASP A 338 5.28 -34.03 -18.76
N GLU A 339 6.51 -34.48 -18.49
CA GLU A 339 7.32 -35.17 -19.48
C GLU A 339 6.59 -36.50 -19.71
N ASP A 340 5.65 -36.48 -20.65
CA ASP A 340 4.97 -37.66 -21.15
C ASP A 340 6.04 -38.64 -21.69
N GLU A 341 6.10 -39.83 -21.08
CA GLU A 341 6.91 -40.99 -21.47
C GLU A 341 6.49 -41.58 -22.83
#